data_AF-A0A5C7FCJ6-F1
#
_entry.id   AF-A0A5C7FCJ6-F1
#
_cell.length_a   1.000
_cell.length_b   1.000
_cell.length_c   1.000
_cell.angle_alpha   90.00
_cell.angle_beta   90.00
_cell.angle_gamma   90.00
#
_symmetry.space_group_name_H-M   'P 1'
#
loop_
_entity.id
_entity.type
_entity.pdbx_description
1 polymer ?
#
loop_
_entity_poly.entity_id
_entity_poly.type
_entity_poly.pdbx_seq_one_letter_code
_entity_poly.pdbx_strand_id
1 'polypeptide(L)'
;MAERTKEEILDYLNRAEVSSVGTSNMGKPRQRMMHFAVDDEFNVYLSSMKGDPKVIQWSNIPETAMLIHQGQTFMEMEECEIIGRAQVVRGDKEREKATDLLKNRSPIVGNFVSQGAVDRLEFIKVKPYTVKYRFVPEILQGEAPTVFDLSSEVEGSADSQDILSRLNTWKEAVRPLSLTASFIPALLGGAMAFSMAGIFSWPLLLLTVLAAVMVQAGTNMINDFKDAERDAENTGGVRPFTGGSKMIQLGLISKADMGFFGIVLTAAAGLIGLYLAFVSGPGILPLIVYGLIAGFFYTNGKGKFSFINLSPGIAEFLIATTYGTAMTVGAYYVQTGSYSLEVFLVSIPVAALITNVLLINQFPDAESDAEQEKETLVVRIGKKQAKNVLIALFITAFAAVIIIPIISEVPATVYIAFLSLPFMVQAIRYANKHYDGQPTELIPGNAHTAIHHLLTGLLLIIAFVMMEASVWFTLLISAGTLVFVFWVWKYIERQRKVMSGFKKAFAK
;
A
#
# COMPACT_ATOMS: atom_id res chain seq x y z
N MET A 1 -17.63 -20.28 47.96
CA MET A 1 -17.09 -19.98 46.63
C MET A 1 -17.89 -20.77 45.63
N ALA A 2 -18.95 -20.15 45.12
CA ALA A 2 -19.75 -20.74 44.08
C ALA A 2 -18.98 -20.59 42.75
N GLU A 3 -18.21 -21.61 42.38
CA GLU A 3 -17.60 -21.67 41.06
C GLU A 3 -18.72 -21.90 40.05
N ARG A 4 -18.97 -20.91 39.18
CA ARG A 4 -20.05 -20.98 38.20
C ARG A 4 -19.71 -21.96 37.10
N THR A 5 -20.70 -22.73 36.70
CA THR A 5 -20.57 -23.68 35.60
C THR A 5 -20.44 -22.95 34.26
N LYS A 6 -19.86 -23.63 33.28
CA LYS A 6 -19.77 -23.13 31.90
C LYS A 6 -21.15 -22.79 31.33
N GLU A 7 -22.16 -23.59 31.64
CA GLU A 7 -23.54 -23.41 31.17
C GLU A 7 -24.18 -22.13 31.71
N GLU A 8 -23.97 -21.82 32.99
CA GLU A 8 -24.46 -20.57 33.60
C GLU A 8 -23.87 -19.32 32.93
N ILE A 9 -22.56 -19.35 32.61
CA ILE A 9 -21.89 -18.23 31.95
C ILE A 9 -22.34 -18.11 30.50
N LEU A 10 -22.53 -19.23 29.79
CA LEU A 10 -23.07 -19.21 28.42
C LEU A 10 -24.50 -18.68 28.38
N ASP A 11 -25.34 -19.01 29.36
CA ASP A 11 -26.69 -18.45 29.48
C ASP A 11 -26.64 -16.92 29.64
N TYR A 12 -25.79 -16.43 30.54
CA TYR A 12 -25.56 -14.98 30.69
C TYR A 12 -25.09 -14.32 29.38
N LEU A 13 -24.07 -14.88 28.73
CA LEU A 13 -23.55 -14.36 27.46
C LEU A 13 -24.59 -14.42 26.34
N ASN A 14 -25.55 -15.33 26.39
CA ASN A 14 -26.66 -15.41 25.44
C ASN A 14 -27.78 -14.41 25.71
N ARG A 15 -28.00 -14.03 26.97
CA ARG A 15 -28.91 -12.93 27.36
C ARG A 15 -28.32 -11.55 27.05
N ALA A 16 -26.99 -11.43 26.96
CA ALA A 16 -26.33 -10.16 26.71
C ALA A 16 -26.32 -9.76 25.22
N GLU A 17 -26.63 -8.51 24.90
CA GLU A 17 -26.77 -8.07 23.50
C GLU A 17 -25.48 -7.48 22.91
N VAL A 18 -24.77 -6.69 23.72
CA VAL A 18 -23.60 -5.93 23.29
C VAL A 18 -22.44 -6.11 24.26
N SER A 19 -21.23 -6.05 23.70
CA SER A 19 -19.99 -6.04 24.44
C SER A 19 -19.20 -4.78 24.12
N SER A 20 -18.47 -4.30 25.11
CA SER A 20 -17.47 -3.27 24.91
C SER A 20 -16.16 -3.90 24.48
N VAL A 21 -15.80 -3.70 23.21
CA VAL A 21 -14.71 -4.40 22.55
C VAL A 21 -13.48 -3.51 22.41
N GLY A 22 -12.49 -3.81 23.26
CA GLY A 22 -11.18 -3.19 23.31
C GLY A 22 -10.20 -3.81 22.31
N THR A 23 -9.56 -2.96 21.53
CA THR A 23 -8.46 -3.30 20.62
C THR A 23 -7.29 -2.35 20.88
N SER A 24 -6.08 -2.79 20.52
CA SER A 24 -4.89 -1.92 20.55
C SER A 24 -4.67 -1.30 19.18
N ASN A 25 -4.43 0.02 19.15
CA ASN A 25 -3.92 0.74 17.99
C ASN A 25 -2.54 1.29 18.37
N MET A 26 -1.47 0.55 18.04
CA MET A 26 -0.10 0.93 18.38
C MET A 26 0.10 1.26 19.87
N GLY A 27 -0.51 0.47 20.76
CA GLY A 27 -0.46 0.69 22.21
C GLY A 27 -1.45 1.74 22.73
N LYS A 28 -2.19 2.44 21.84
CA LYS A 28 -3.33 3.27 22.25
C LYS A 28 -4.60 2.42 22.33
N PRO A 29 -5.27 2.34 23.49
CA PRO A 29 -6.50 1.58 23.61
C PRO A 29 -7.61 2.22 22.76
N ARG A 30 -8.37 1.38 22.04
CA ARG A 30 -9.56 1.76 21.27
C ARG A 30 -10.71 0.86 21.62
N GLN A 31 -11.84 1.45 22.02
CA GLN A 31 -13.01 0.70 22.45
C GLN A 31 -14.22 1.03 21.59
N ARG A 32 -15.10 0.05 21.36
CA ARG A 32 -16.36 0.23 20.63
C ARG A 32 -17.39 -0.76 21.16
N MET A 33 -18.64 -0.34 21.26
CA MET A 33 -19.76 -1.26 21.51
C MET A 33 -20.05 -2.07 20.25
N MET A 34 -20.10 -3.39 20.38
CA MET A 34 -20.39 -4.31 19.28
C MET A 34 -21.38 -5.38 19.73
N HIS A 35 -22.32 -5.72 18.85
CA HIS A 35 -23.14 -6.92 19.03
C HIS A 35 -22.27 -8.15 18.87
N PHE A 36 -22.55 -9.18 19.65
CA PHE A 36 -21.80 -10.42 19.63
C PHE A 36 -22.72 -11.62 19.74
N ALA A 37 -22.18 -12.79 19.41
CA ALA A 37 -22.77 -14.08 19.70
C ALA A 37 -21.68 -15.01 20.22
N VAL A 38 -22.04 -16.04 20.98
CA VAL A 38 -21.10 -17.04 21.50
C VAL A 38 -21.53 -18.43 21.04
N ASP A 39 -20.56 -19.32 20.86
CA ASP A 39 -20.83 -20.75 20.70
C ASP A 39 -20.53 -21.54 21.99
N ASP A 40 -20.80 -22.83 21.96
CA ASP A 40 -20.66 -23.73 23.10
C ASP A 40 -19.19 -23.89 23.57
N GLU A 41 -18.22 -23.37 22.83
CA GLU A 41 -16.79 -23.37 23.16
C GLU A 41 -16.29 -22.01 23.67
N PHE A 42 -17.20 -21.08 23.98
CA PHE A 42 -16.90 -19.67 24.27
C PHE A 42 -16.29 -18.87 23.11
N ASN A 43 -16.24 -19.41 21.88
CA ASN A 43 -15.81 -18.60 20.75
C ASN A 43 -16.81 -17.48 20.54
N VAL A 44 -16.32 -16.24 20.49
CA VAL A 44 -17.17 -15.07 20.29
C VAL A 44 -17.17 -14.67 18.82
N TYR A 45 -18.34 -14.49 18.25
CA TYR A 45 -18.52 -14.02 16.88
C TYR A 45 -18.97 -12.56 16.89
N LEU A 46 -18.25 -11.74 16.14
CA LEU A 46 -18.50 -10.32 15.93
C LEU A 46 -18.63 -10.05 14.43
N SER A 47 -19.23 -8.91 14.08
CA SER A 47 -19.27 -8.44 12.69
C SER A 47 -18.87 -6.98 12.59
N SER A 48 -18.21 -6.63 11.49
CA SER A 48 -17.98 -5.23 11.12
C SER A 48 -18.01 -5.09 9.59
N MET A 49 -17.96 -3.86 9.08
CA MET A 49 -17.89 -3.65 7.63
C MET A 49 -16.52 -4.10 7.10
N LYS A 50 -16.49 -4.62 5.87
CA LYS A 50 -15.22 -4.79 5.14
C LYS A 50 -14.41 -3.51 5.19
N GLY A 51 -13.12 -3.60 5.44
CA GLY A 51 -12.20 -2.45 5.52
C GLY A 51 -12.42 -1.49 6.70
N ASP A 52 -13.31 -1.80 7.66
CA ASP A 52 -13.41 -1.03 8.90
C ASP A 52 -12.04 -1.08 9.64
N PRO A 53 -11.55 0.06 10.17
CA PRO A 53 -10.26 0.12 10.88
C PRO A 53 -10.10 -0.95 11.97
N LYS A 54 -11.19 -1.36 12.63
CA LYS A 54 -11.16 -2.38 13.70
C LYS A 54 -10.92 -3.79 13.16
N VAL A 55 -11.44 -4.12 11.96
CA VAL A 55 -11.12 -5.39 11.27
C VAL A 55 -9.65 -5.43 10.87
N ILE A 56 -9.14 -4.29 10.39
CA ILE A 56 -7.75 -4.17 9.99
C ILE A 56 -6.83 -4.24 11.22
N GLN A 57 -7.22 -3.66 12.35
CA GLN A 57 -6.51 -3.80 13.63
C GLN A 57 -6.44 -5.26 14.07
N TRP A 58 -7.55 -5.98 14.13
CA TRP A 58 -7.55 -7.41 14.49
C TRP A 58 -6.77 -8.30 13.53
N SER A 59 -6.67 -7.91 12.27
CA SER A 59 -5.83 -8.64 11.32
C SER A 59 -4.35 -8.55 11.70
N ASN A 60 -3.91 -7.53 12.47
CA ASN A 60 -2.50 -7.24 12.75
C ASN A 60 -2.11 -7.35 14.23
N ILE A 61 -2.96 -6.87 15.13
CA ILE A 61 -2.87 -7.05 16.58
C ILE A 61 -4.16 -7.78 16.98
N PRO A 62 -4.15 -9.12 16.91
CA PRO A 62 -5.35 -9.92 17.10
C PRO A 62 -5.77 -9.98 18.57
N GLU A 63 -4.94 -9.55 19.52
CA GLU A 63 -5.30 -9.47 20.92
C GLU A 63 -6.46 -8.49 21.14
N THR A 64 -7.51 -8.97 21.78
CA THR A 64 -8.70 -8.19 22.07
C THR A 64 -9.18 -8.49 23.48
N ALA A 65 -9.69 -7.46 24.14
CA ALA A 65 -10.37 -7.59 25.42
C ALA A 65 -11.82 -7.17 25.23
N MET A 66 -12.73 -7.96 25.79
CA MET A 66 -14.16 -7.72 25.75
C MET A 66 -14.67 -7.62 27.17
N LEU A 67 -15.48 -6.60 27.44
CA LEU A 67 -16.17 -6.44 28.71
C LEU A 67 -17.68 -6.43 28.44
N ILE A 68 -18.38 -7.37 29.07
CA ILE A 68 -19.84 -7.48 29.07
C ILE A 68 -20.29 -7.18 30.49
N HIS A 69 -21.26 -6.29 30.63
CA HIS A 69 -21.80 -5.91 31.93
C HIS A 69 -23.29 -5.63 31.78
N GLN A 70 -24.14 -6.44 32.42
CA GLN A 70 -25.59 -6.41 32.24
C GLN A 70 -26.33 -6.93 33.47
N GLY A 71 -27.48 -6.33 33.76
CA GLY A 71 -28.39 -6.68 34.85
C GLY A 71 -29.51 -5.64 34.93
N GLN A 72 -30.73 -6.02 35.34
CA GLN A 72 -31.85 -5.07 35.42
C GLN A 72 -31.76 -4.19 36.67
N THR A 73 -31.29 -4.78 37.77
CA THR A 73 -31.06 -4.10 39.04
C THR A 73 -29.61 -4.27 39.47
N PHE A 74 -29.13 -3.44 40.39
CA PHE A 74 -27.77 -3.53 40.91
C PHE A 74 -27.43 -4.91 41.48
N MET A 75 -28.38 -5.59 42.14
CA MET A 75 -28.18 -6.92 42.72
C MET A 75 -28.26 -8.06 41.71
N GLU A 76 -28.70 -7.77 40.48
CA GLU A 76 -28.76 -8.72 39.36
C GLU A 76 -27.64 -8.47 38.35
N MET A 77 -26.70 -7.57 38.66
CA MET A 77 -25.60 -7.23 37.76
C MET A 77 -24.58 -8.37 37.67
N GLU A 78 -24.30 -8.76 36.44
CA GLU A 78 -23.32 -9.76 36.06
C GLU A 78 -22.28 -9.10 35.14
N GLU A 79 -21.00 -9.46 35.31
CA GLU A 79 -19.85 -8.98 34.54
C GLU A 79 -19.11 -10.18 33.95
N CYS A 80 -18.76 -10.11 32.67
CA CYS A 80 -17.87 -11.07 32.03
C CYS A 80 -16.78 -10.35 31.24
N GLU A 81 -15.53 -10.68 31.57
CA GLU A 81 -14.32 -10.23 30.90
C GLU A 81 -13.80 -11.38 30.04
N ILE A 82 -13.69 -11.15 28.73
CA ILE A 82 -13.14 -12.12 27.78
C ILE A 82 -11.89 -11.52 27.14
N ILE A 83 -10.74 -12.14 27.40
CA ILE A 83 -9.47 -11.80 26.74
C ILE A 83 -9.18 -12.90 25.73
N GLY A 84 -8.92 -12.55 24.48
CA GLY A 84 -8.76 -13.54 23.43
C GLY A 84 -8.07 -13.03 22.18
N ARG A 85 -7.98 -13.93 21.20
CA ARG A 85 -7.44 -13.68 19.86
C ARG A 85 -8.55 -13.56 18.83
N ALA A 86 -8.70 -12.40 18.24
CA ALA A 86 -9.57 -12.17 17.10
C ALA A 86 -8.97 -12.72 15.81
N GLN A 87 -9.80 -13.38 15.00
CA GLN A 87 -9.46 -13.92 13.70
C GLN A 87 -10.55 -13.55 12.69
N VAL A 88 -10.13 -13.03 11.54
CA VAL A 88 -11.05 -12.78 10.44
C VAL A 88 -11.50 -14.12 9.84
N VAL A 89 -12.82 -14.33 9.81
CA VAL A 89 -13.43 -15.57 9.32
C VAL A 89 -13.37 -15.60 7.79
N ARG A 90 -12.59 -16.53 7.23
CA ARG A 90 -12.40 -16.68 5.78
C ARG A 90 -13.10 -17.88 5.14
N GLY A 91 -13.38 -18.94 5.91
CA GLY A 91 -14.01 -20.15 5.39
C GLY A 91 -15.52 -20.02 5.28
N ASP A 92 -16.11 -20.50 4.18
CA ASP A 92 -17.54 -20.36 3.89
C ASP A 92 -18.42 -20.96 4.99
N LYS A 93 -18.08 -22.16 5.48
CA LYS A 93 -18.82 -22.83 6.57
C LYS A 93 -18.82 -22.03 7.87
N GLU A 94 -17.65 -21.51 8.26
CA GLU A 94 -17.50 -20.73 9.49
C GLU A 94 -18.21 -19.37 9.36
N ARG A 95 -18.22 -18.81 8.14
CA ARG A 95 -18.92 -17.56 7.83
C ARG A 95 -20.45 -17.75 7.89
N GLU A 96 -20.96 -18.87 7.40
CA GLU A 96 -22.37 -19.25 7.51
C GLU A 96 -22.77 -19.40 8.99
N LYS A 97 -21.99 -20.15 9.77
CA LYS A 97 -22.16 -20.26 11.23
C LYS A 97 -22.21 -18.89 11.92
N ALA A 98 -21.24 -18.01 11.63
CA ALA A 98 -21.20 -16.67 12.21
C ALA A 98 -22.42 -15.82 11.82
N THR A 99 -22.89 -15.95 10.58
CA THR A 99 -24.09 -15.26 10.08
C THR A 99 -25.33 -15.73 10.82
N ASP A 100 -25.49 -17.04 10.99
CA ASP A 100 -26.65 -17.62 11.68
C ASP A 100 -26.71 -17.26 13.16
N LEU A 101 -25.56 -17.22 13.84
CA LEU A 101 -25.48 -16.80 15.23
C LEU A 101 -25.82 -15.31 15.43
N LEU A 102 -25.42 -14.45 14.49
CA LEU A 102 -25.55 -13.00 14.64
C LEU A 102 -26.83 -12.42 14.03
N LYS A 103 -27.48 -13.07 13.06
CA LYS A 103 -28.62 -12.48 12.31
C LYS A 103 -29.78 -12.02 13.20
N ASN A 104 -30.02 -12.71 14.32
CA ASN A 104 -31.10 -12.39 15.26
C ASN A 104 -30.63 -11.54 16.45
N ARG A 105 -29.32 -11.34 16.61
CA ARG A 105 -28.72 -10.61 17.74
C ARG A 105 -28.17 -9.25 17.34
N SER A 106 -27.78 -9.09 16.08
CA SER A 106 -27.29 -7.84 15.52
C SER A 106 -28.29 -7.30 14.49
N PRO A 107 -28.94 -6.15 14.76
CA PRO A 107 -29.80 -5.49 13.79
C PRO A 107 -29.07 -5.18 12.47
N ILE A 108 -27.76 -4.92 12.54
CA ILE A 108 -26.90 -4.70 11.37
C ILE A 108 -26.80 -5.99 10.56
N VAL A 109 -26.40 -7.11 11.17
CA VAL A 109 -26.28 -8.39 10.44
C VAL A 109 -27.63 -8.82 9.89
N GLY A 110 -28.70 -8.77 10.69
CA GLY A 110 -30.05 -9.11 10.25
C GLY A 110 -30.52 -8.32 9.03
N ASN A 111 -30.26 -7.01 8.99
CA ASN A 111 -30.58 -6.17 7.84
C ASN A 111 -29.73 -6.49 6.59
N PHE A 112 -28.44 -6.81 6.76
CA PHE A 112 -27.61 -7.21 5.61
C PHE A 112 -27.98 -8.61 5.09
N VAL A 113 -28.43 -9.52 5.96
CA VAL A 113 -28.97 -10.82 5.56
C VAL A 113 -30.26 -10.66 4.75
N SER A 114 -31.22 -9.86 5.23
CA SER A 114 -32.50 -9.64 4.52
C SER A 114 -32.32 -8.99 3.14
N GLN A 115 -31.25 -8.19 2.97
CA GLN A 115 -30.90 -7.55 1.71
C GLN A 115 -30.00 -8.41 0.79
N GLY A 116 -29.62 -9.63 1.20
CA GLY A 116 -28.68 -10.46 0.44
C GLY A 116 -27.29 -9.82 0.29
N ALA A 117 -26.90 -8.96 1.24
CA ALA A 117 -25.69 -8.14 1.18
C ALA A 117 -24.61 -8.58 2.20
N VAL A 118 -24.72 -9.78 2.77
CA VAL A 118 -23.80 -10.34 3.79
C VAL A 118 -22.33 -10.28 3.35
N ASP A 119 -22.06 -10.36 2.05
CA ASP A 119 -20.71 -10.22 1.48
C ASP A 119 -20.02 -8.88 1.78
N ARG A 120 -20.76 -7.87 2.25
CA ARG A 120 -20.22 -6.57 2.67
C ARG A 120 -19.67 -6.58 4.09
N LEU A 121 -20.01 -7.59 4.89
CA LEU A 121 -19.55 -7.75 6.26
C LEU A 121 -18.26 -8.59 6.33
N GLU A 122 -17.43 -8.28 7.31
CA GLU A 122 -16.37 -9.12 7.84
C GLU A 122 -16.87 -9.72 9.14
N PHE A 123 -16.70 -11.03 9.30
CA PHE A 123 -16.98 -11.72 10.54
C PHE A 123 -15.66 -11.99 11.25
N ILE A 124 -15.68 -11.84 12.57
CA ILE A 124 -14.51 -11.97 13.42
C ILE A 124 -14.84 -13.01 14.48
N LYS A 125 -14.01 -14.05 14.56
CA LYS A 125 -14.04 -15.06 15.62
C LYS A 125 -12.99 -14.72 16.65
N VAL A 126 -13.41 -14.40 17.87
CA VAL A 126 -12.52 -14.26 19.02
C VAL A 126 -12.43 -15.62 19.71
N LYS A 127 -11.23 -16.20 19.69
CA LYS A 127 -10.89 -17.38 20.49
C LYS A 127 -10.41 -16.91 21.86
N PRO A 128 -11.13 -17.18 22.95
CA PRO A 128 -10.73 -16.73 24.28
C PRO A 128 -9.46 -17.43 24.76
N TYR A 129 -8.57 -16.67 25.40
CA TYR A 129 -7.52 -17.19 26.28
C TYR A 129 -8.02 -17.26 27.72
N THR A 130 -8.87 -16.31 28.11
CA THR A 130 -9.40 -16.23 29.47
C THR A 130 -10.84 -15.75 29.41
N VAL A 131 -11.73 -16.44 30.12
CA VAL A 131 -13.10 -15.99 30.40
C VAL A 131 -13.23 -15.85 31.90
N LYS A 132 -13.50 -14.62 32.37
CA LYS A 132 -13.59 -14.29 33.79
C LYS A 132 -14.96 -13.71 34.08
N TYR A 133 -15.71 -14.37 34.95
CA TYR A 133 -17.07 -14.00 35.28
C TYR A 133 -17.16 -13.54 36.74
N ARG A 134 -18.03 -12.55 36.98
CA ARG A 134 -18.35 -12.02 38.31
C ARG A 134 -19.83 -11.69 38.41
N PHE A 135 -20.38 -11.95 39.59
CA PHE A 135 -21.74 -11.55 39.96
C PHE A 135 -21.69 -10.55 41.12
N VAL A 136 -22.42 -9.44 41.04
CA VAL A 136 -22.30 -8.34 42.02
C VAL A 136 -22.50 -8.76 43.48
N PRO A 137 -23.50 -9.58 43.84
CA PRO A 137 -23.64 -10.09 45.20
C PRO A 137 -22.44 -10.91 45.70
N GLU A 138 -21.78 -11.68 44.82
CA GLU A 138 -20.57 -12.44 45.14
C GLU A 138 -19.37 -11.49 45.35
N ILE A 139 -19.26 -10.44 44.51
CA ILE A 139 -18.26 -9.38 44.66
C ILE A 139 -18.39 -8.69 46.02
N LEU A 140 -19.61 -8.34 46.43
CA LEU A 140 -19.88 -7.67 47.70
C LEU A 140 -19.55 -8.55 48.91
N GLN A 141 -19.60 -9.88 48.75
CA GLN A 141 -19.23 -10.87 49.76
C GLN A 141 -17.72 -11.18 49.75
N GLY A 142 -16.96 -10.59 48.83
CA GLY A 142 -15.52 -10.83 48.70
C GLY A 142 -15.17 -12.18 48.07
N GLU A 143 -16.10 -12.83 47.37
CA GLU A 143 -15.81 -14.07 46.65
C GLU A 143 -14.92 -13.81 45.43
N ALA A 144 -14.05 -14.77 45.11
CA ALA A 144 -13.19 -14.71 43.94
C ALA A 144 -13.99 -14.90 42.64
N PRO A 145 -13.56 -14.32 41.51
CA PRO A 145 -14.20 -14.56 40.21
C PRO A 145 -14.07 -16.01 39.78
N THR A 146 -15.04 -16.49 39.00
CA THR A 146 -14.90 -17.74 38.25
C THR A 146 -14.03 -17.46 37.01
N VAL A 147 -12.97 -18.25 36.78
CA VAL A 147 -12.01 -18.04 35.68
C VAL A 147 -11.79 -19.33 34.89
N PHE A 148 -12.00 -19.26 33.58
CA PHE A 148 -11.62 -20.32 32.63
C PHE A 148 -10.35 -19.90 31.89
N ASP A 149 -9.27 -20.66 32.06
CA ASP A 149 -8.02 -20.50 31.30
C ASP A 149 -8.01 -21.47 30.12
N LEU A 150 -7.96 -20.90 28.91
CA LEU A 150 -8.05 -21.58 27.61
C LEU A 150 -6.78 -21.35 26.77
N SER A 151 -5.71 -20.83 27.38
CA SER A 151 -4.48 -20.44 26.69
C SER A 151 -3.80 -21.57 25.91
N SER A 152 -3.81 -22.80 26.44
CA SER A 152 -3.16 -23.97 25.83
C SER A 152 -3.79 -24.43 24.51
N GLU A 153 -5.02 -24.04 24.20
CA GLU A 153 -5.74 -24.46 22.99
C GLU A 153 -5.43 -23.57 21.76
N VAL A 154 -4.74 -22.44 21.95
CA VAL A 154 -4.56 -21.41 20.90
C VAL A 154 -3.17 -21.42 20.26
N GLU A 155 -2.14 -21.97 20.93
CA GLU A 155 -0.71 -21.83 20.52
C GLU A 155 -0.36 -22.45 19.16
N GLY A 156 -1.05 -23.50 18.69
CA GLY A 156 -0.59 -24.29 17.53
C GLY A 156 -0.89 -23.74 16.13
N SER A 157 -1.77 -22.73 15.97
CA SER A 157 -2.23 -22.24 14.64
C SER A 157 -1.98 -20.76 14.37
N ALA A 158 -1.46 -20.03 15.36
CA ALA A 158 -1.49 -18.58 15.42
C ALA A 158 -0.27 -17.89 14.77
N ASP A 159 0.92 -18.48 14.85
CA ASP A 159 2.18 -17.80 14.50
C ASP A 159 2.36 -17.55 13.00
N SER A 160 2.08 -18.55 12.16
CA SER A 160 2.25 -18.41 10.71
C SER A 160 1.32 -17.35 10.10
N GLN A 161 0.09 -17.23 10.62
CA GLN A 161 -0.86 -16.21 10.16
C GLN A 161 -0.47 -14.80 10.63
N ASP A 162 0.08 -14.67 11.84
CA ASP A 162 0.57 -13.39 12.37
C ASP A 162 1.75 -12.86 11.55
N ILE A 163 2.72 -13.73 11.27
CA ILE A 163 3.88 -13.41 10.42
C ILE A 163 3.40 -12.94 9.05
N LEU A 164 2.49 -13.67 8.41
CA LEU A 164 1.96 -13.29 7.09
C LEU A 164 1.22 -11.95 7.12
N SER A 165 0.50 -11.63 8.19
CA SER A 165 -0.19 -10.35 8.32
C SER A 165 0.78 -9.19 8.49
N ARG A 166 1.75 -9.34 9.40
CA ARG A 166 2.83 -8.36 9.61
C ARG A 166 3.60 -8.13 8.32
N LEU A 167 3.98 -9.18 7.61
CA LEU A 167 4.65 -9.08 6.30
C LEU A 167 3.81 -8.31 5.28
N ASN A 168 2.50 -8.52 5.24
CA ASN A 168 1.62 -7.75 4.35
C ASN A 168 1.58 -6.28 4.74
N THR A 169 1.55 -5.96 6.03
CA THR A 169 1.59 -4.58 6.53
C THR A 169 2.89 -3.86 6.13
N TRP A 170 4.04 -4.51 6.33
CA TRP A 170 5.33 -3.96 5.88
C TRP A 170 5.43 -3.86 4.36
N LYS A 171 4.86 -4.82 3.63
CA LYS A 171 4.77 -4.76 2.17
C LYS A 171 3.98 -3.55 1.69
N GLU A 172 2.85 -3.22 2.32
CA GLU A 172 2.09 -2.02 1.95
C GLU A 172 2.82 -0.72 2.37
N ALA A 173 3.61 -0.74 3.45
CA ALA A 173 4.45 0.39 3.88
C ALA A 173 5.48 0.82 2.83
N VAL A 174 6.13 -0.15 2.16
CA VAL A 174 7.12 0.15 1.10
C VAL A 174 6.48 0.58 -0.23
N ARG A 175 5.14 0.55 -0.32
CA ARG A 175 4.33 0.95 -1.49
C ARG A 175 4.77 0.28 -2.80
N PRO A 176 4.47 -1.02 -3.00
CA PRO A 176 5.07 -1.83 -4.07
C PRO A 176 4.86 -1.28 -5.47
N LEU A 177 3.69 -0.68 -5.74
CA LEU A 177 3.40 -0.07 -7.05
C LEU A 177 4.37 1.08 -7.37
N SER A 178 4.74 1.88 -6.38
CA SER A 178 5.68 2.99 -6.54
C SER A 178 7.14 2.55 -6.74
N LEU A 179 7.48 1.30 -6.35
CA LEU A 179 8.81 0.74 -6.56
C LEU A 179 9.10 0.49 -8.05
N THR A 180 8.06 0.40 -8.88
CA THR A 180 8.23 0.28 -10.34
C THR A 180 8.97 1.48 -10.93
N ALA A 181 8.81 2.67 -10.34
CA ALA A 181 9.48 3.90 -10.77
C ALA A 181 11.00 3.89 -10.55
N SER A 182 11.53 3.01 -9.70
CA SER A 182 12.98 2.81 -9.56
C SER A 182 13.48 1.51 -10.17
N PHE A 183 12.67 0.45 -10.11
CA PHE A 183 12.98 -0.85 -10.68
C PHE A 183 13.15 -0.81 -12.20
N ILE A 184 12.22 -0.15 -12.91
CA ILE A 184 12.19 -0.14 -14.37
C ILE A 184 13.38 0.63 -14.98
N PRO A 185 13.68 1.88 -14.56
CA PRO A 185 14.87 2.61 -15.02
C PRO A 185 16.18 1.84 -14.79
N ALA A 186 16.34 1.23 -13.61
CA ALA A 186 17.55 0.47 -13.28
C ALA A 186 17.74 -0.75 -14.20
N LEU A 187 16.67 -1.50 -14.48
CA LEU A 187 16.71 -2.61 -15.43
C LEU A 187 16.95 -2.15 -16.87
N LEU A 188 16.36 -1.02 -17.28
CA LEU A 188 16.54 -0.48 -18.62
C LEU A 188 18.00 -0.10 -18.87
N GLY A 189 18.67 0.56 -17.92
CA GLY A 189 20.09 0.87 -18.03
C GLY A 189 20.96 -0.38 -18.18
N GLY A 190 20.66 -1.44 -17.41
CA GLY A 190 21.33 -2.74 -17.55
C GLY A 190 21.08 -3.44 -18.89
N ALA A 191 19.84 -3.38 -19.40
CA ALA A 191 19.49 -3.94 -20.70
C ALA A 191 20.19 -3.23 -21.86
N MET A 192 20.31 -1.90 -21.78
CA MET A 192 21.06 -1.12 -22.76
C MET A 192 22.57 -1.37 -22.65
N ALA A 193 23.12 -1.59 -21.46
CA ALA A 193 24.52 -1.98 -21.30
C ALA A 193 24.81 -3.33 -21.98
N PHE A 194 23.93 -4.31 -21.77
CA PHE A 194 24.00 -5.62 -22.41
C PHE A 194 23.93 -5.51 -23.93
N SER A 195 22.93 -4.80 -24.45
CA SER A 195 22.65 -4.75 -25.90
C SER A 195 23.60 -3.83 -26.67
N MET A 196 23.90 -2.64 -26.14
CA MET A 196 24.62 -1.62 -26.90
C MET A 196 26.13 -1.64 -26.67
N ALA A 197 26.56 -2.00 -25.45
CA ALA A 197 27.98 -2.05 -25.11
C ALA A 197 28.53 -3.49 -25.12
N GLY A 198 27.68 -4.51 -25.18
CA GLY A 198 28.10 -5.92 -25.04
C GLY A 198 28.67 -6.24 -23.65
N ILE A 199 28.45 -5.37 -22.65
CA ILE A 199 29.01 -5.50 -21.29
C ILE A 199 27.86 -5.74 -20.32
N PHE A 200 27.98 -6.81 -19.52
CA PHE A 200 26.95 -7.13 -18.54
C PHE A 200 27.48 -7.95 -17.36
N SER A 201 27.14 -7.49 -16.16
CA SER A 201 27.46 -8.13 -14.89
C SER A 201 26.20 -8.26 -14.04
N TRP A 202 25.78 -9.51 -13.82
CA TRP A 202 24.65 -9.84 -12.95
C TRP A 202 24.82 -9.28 -11.52
N PRO A 203 25.97 -9.45 -10.84
CA PRO A 203 26.17 -8.89 -9.51
C PRO A 203 25.98 -7.37 -9.47
N LEU A 204 26.51 -6.64 -10.45
CA LEU A 204 26.39 -5.19 -10.50
C LEU A 204 24.94 -4.75 -10.78
N LEU A 205 24.23 -5.46 -11.66
CA LEU A 205 22.83 -5.16 -11.94
C LEU A 205 21.95 -5.40 -10.71
N LEU A 206 22.11 -6.55 -10.06
CA LEU A 206 21.33 -6.91 -8.88
C LEU A 206 21.57 -5.93 -7.73
N LEU A 207 22.82 -5.52 -7.49
CA LEU A 207 23.14 -4.49 -6.49
C LEU A 207 22.55 -3.12 -6.86
N THR A 208 22.59 -2.74 -8.14
CA THR A 208 22.01 -1.48 -8.62
C THR A 208 20.49 -1.45 -8.41
N VAL A 209 19.81 -2.52 -8.82
CA VAL A 209 18.35 -2.65 -8.64
C VAL A 209 18.00 -2.69 -7.15
N LEU A 210 18.76 -3.43 -6.34
CA LEU A 210 18.56 -3.48 -4.90
C LEU A 210 18.70 -2.09 -4.26
N ALA A 211 19.78 -1.35 -4.57
CA ALA A 211 19.97 0.01 -4.08
C ALA A 211 18.83 0.95 -4.52
N ALA A 212 18.44 0.90 -5.79
CA ALA A 212 17.35 1.71 -6.37
C ALA A 212 15.99 1.42 -5.70
N VAL A 213 15.68 0.16 -5.41
CA VAL A 213 14.45 -0.23 -4.71
C VAL A 213 14.51 0.16 -3.23
N MET A 214 15.65 -0.06 -2.56
CA MET A 214 15.82 0.28 -1.14
C MET A 214 15.74 1.79 -0.88
N VAL A 215 16.37 2.62 -1.72
CA VAL A 215 16.29 4.09 -1.57
C VAL A 215 14.86 4.58 -1.80
N GLN A 216 14.13 4.00 -2.76
CA GLN A 216 12.73 4.34 -3.00
C GLN A 216 11.82 3.89 -1.85
N ALA A 217 11.98 2.65 -1.37
CA ALA A 217 11.24 2.14 -0.22
C ALA A 217 11.51 2.98 1.04
N GLY A 218 12.78 3.31 1.31
CA GLY A 218 13.18 4.18 2.41
C GLY A 218 12.56 5.57 2.31
N THR A 219 12.58 6.17 1.11
CA THR A 219 11.96 7.47 0.83
C THR A 219 10.45 7.44 1.06
N ASN A 220 9.76 6.38 0.61
CA ASN A 220 8.33 6.19 0.86
C ASN A 220 7.99 6.14 2.35
N MET A 221 8.77 5.39 3.13
CA MET A 221 8.58 5.25 4.58
C MET A 221 8.91 6.55 5.33
N ILE A 222 9.98 7.25 4.95
CA ILE A 222 10.29 8.58 5.50
C ILE A 222 9.18 9.58 5.18
N ASN A 223 8.59 9.51 3.98
CA ASN A 223 7.45 10.35 3.62
C ASN A 223 6.21 10.02 4.47
N ASP A 224 5.86 8.74 4.67
CA ASP A 224 4.79 8.35 5.60
C ASP A 224 5.05 8.82 7.03
N PHE A 225 6.30 8.75 7.50
CA PHE A 225 6.71 9.26 8.80
C PHE A 225 6.50 10.78 8.91
N LYS A 226 6.98 11.55 7.92
CA LYS A 226 6.87 13.02 7.90
C LYS A 226 5.44 13.50 7.77
N ASP A 227 4.63 12.80 6.98
CA ASP A 227 3.25 13.18 6.67
C ASP A 227 2.22 12.50 7.60
N ALA A 228 2.65 11.84 8.68
CA ALA A 228 1.78 11.03 9.53
C ALA A 228 0.57 11.78 10.10
N GLU A 229 0.76 13.00 10.63
CA GLU A 229 -0.33 13.83 11.12
C GLU A 229 -1.25 14.29 9.98
N ARG A 230 -0.67 14.77 8.88
CA ARG A 230 -1.42 15.22 7.68
C ARG A 230 -2.30 14.12 7.12
N ASP A 231 -1.73 12.92 6.96
CA ASP A 231 -2.44 11.79 6.40
C ASP A 231 -3.53 11.28 7.35
N ALA A 232 -3.50 11.63 8.64
CA ALA A 232 -4.61 11.37 9.56
C ALA A 232 -5.80 12.33 9.32
N GLU A 233 -5.54 13.54 8.83
CA GLU A 233 -6.56 14.55 8.51
C GLU A 233 -7.16 14.36 7.10
N ASN A 234 -6.39 13.78 6.16
CA ASN A 234 -6.88 13.46 4.82
C ASN A 234 -7.85 12.26 4.82
N THR A 235 -9.14 12.55 5.02
CA THR A 235 -10.27 11.60 5.02
C THR A 235 -10.71 11.16 3.61
N GLY A 236 -10.29 11.87 2.55
CA GLY A 236 -10.61 11.56 1.16
C GLY A 236 -9.63 10.60 0.47
N GLY A 237 -8.49 10.29 1.13
CA GLY A 237 -7.43 9.46 0.58
C GLY A 237 -7.84 8.00 0.31
N VAL A 238 -7.48 7.47 -0.86
CA VAL A 238 -7.79 6.13 -1.32
C VAL A 238 -6.51 5.33 -1.58
N ARG A 239 -6.31 4.29 -0.75
CA ARG A 239 -5.27 3.29 -0.98
C ARG A 239 -5.48 2.54 -2.32
N PRO A 240 -4.42 2.18 -3.06
CA PRO A 240 -2.99 2.43 -2.78
C PRO A 240 -2.45 3.72 -3.42
N PHE A 241 -3.31 4.63 -3.87
CA PHE A 241 -2.89 5.75 -4.73
C PHE A 241 -2.66 7.06 -3.99
N THR A 242 -3.48 7.38 -2.98
CA THR A 242 -3.44 8.69 -2.32
C THR A 242 -3.42 8.61 -0.80
N GLY A 243 -2.92 9.67 -0.16
CA GLY A 243 -2.79 9.78 1.30
C GLY A 243 -1.80 8.80 1.94
N GLY A 244 -0.79 8.36 1.19
CA GLY A 244 0.31 7.52 1.63
C GLY A 244 -0.01 6.04 1.87
N SER A 245 0.86 5.29 2.56
CA SER A 245 0.58 3.87 2.85
C SER A 245 -0.52 3.71 3.88
N LYS A 246 -0.85 4.79 4.62
CA LYS A 246 -1.82 4.84 5.72
C LYS A 246 -1.53 3.84 6.87
N MET A 247 -0.36 3.16 6.91
CA MET A 247 -0.04 2.12 7.91
C MET A 247 0.03 2.69 9.33
N ILE A 248 0.52 3.92 9.47
CA ILE A 248 0.58 4.63 10.75
C ILE A 248 -0.84 4.97 11.23
N GLN A 249 -1.70 5.49 10.34
CA GLN A 249 -3.05 5.93 10.68
C GLN A 249 -3.97 4.76 11.06
N LEU A 250 -3.78 3.60 10.41
CA LEU A 250 -4.48 2.37 10.78
C LEU A 250 -3.93 1.73 12.05
N GLY A 251 -2.79 2.20 12.55
CA GLY A 251 -2.18 1.66 13.75
C GLY A 251 -1.47 0.33 13.55
N LEU A 252 -0.89 0.12 12.37
CA LEU A 252 -0.25 -1.14 11.99
C LEU A 252 1.27 -1.08 12.10
N ILE A 253 1.85 0.11 11.94
CA ILE A 253 3.28 0.38 12.13
C ILE A 253 3.40 1.68 12.95
N SER A 254 4.30 1.70 13.94
CA SER A 254 4.49 2.91 14.75
C SER A 254 5.13 4.00 13.90
N LYS A 255 4.84 5.27 14.23
CA LYS A 255 5.53 6.39 13.56
C LYS A 255 7.05 6.26 13.70
N ALA A 256 7.54 5.89 14.89
CA ALA A 256 8.97 5.70 15.14
C ALA A 256 9.58 4.60 14.27
N ASP A 257 8.94 3.43 14.18
CA ASP A 257 9.41 2.31 13.36
C ASP A 257 9.40 2.68 11.88
N MET A 258 8.34 3.33 11.39
CA MET A 258 8.27 3.78 10.01
C MET A 258 9.47 4.67 9.64
N GLY A 259 9.80 5.64 10.50
CA GLY A 259 10.95 6.51 10.30
C GLY A 259 12.29 5.77 10.41
N PHE A 260 12.45 4.91 11.43
CA PHE A 260 13.67 4.14 11.67
C PHE A 260 14.00 3.21 10.49
N PHE A 261 13.06 2.37 10.08
CA PHE A 261 13.29 1.47 8.95
C PHE A 261 13.44 2.23 7.62
N GLY A 262 12.78 3.37 7.46
CA GLY A 262 13.00 4.26 6.32
C GLY A 262 14.46 4.76 6.24
N ILE A 263 15.05 5.15 7.37
CA ILE A 263 16.47 5.56 7.47
C ILE A 263 17.38 4.37 7.21
N VAL A 264 17.11 3.20 7.81
CA VAL A 264 17.93 1.99 7.62
C VAL A 264 17.99 1.58 6.16
N LEU A 265 16.85 1.53 5.46
CA LEU A 265 16.80 1.20 4.03
C LEU A 265 17.58 2.21 3.18
N THR A 266 17.40 3.50 3.47
CA THR A 266 18.10 4.58 2.75
C THR A 266 19.61 4.53 2.98
N ALA A 267 20.06 4.29 4.23
CA ALA A 267 21.46 4.19 4.58
C ALA A 267 22.11 2.96 3.92
N ALA A 268 21.43 1.81 3.95
CA ALA A 268 21.91 0.60 3.30
C ALA A 268 22.00 0.76 1.77
N ALA A 269 21.03 1.44 1.14
CA ALA A 269 21.12 1.82 -0.27
C ALA A 269 22.33 2.73 -0.56
N GLY A 270 22.61 3.68 0.34
CA GLY A 270 23.79 4.56 0.26
C GLY A 270 25.10 3.77 0.34
N LEU A 271 25.21 2.79 1.24
CA LEU A 271 26.38 1.90 1.34
C LEU A 271 26.59 1.07 0.06
N ILE A 272 25.51 0.53 -0.52
CA ILE A 272 25.59 -0.16 -1.80
C ILE A 272 26.01 0.82 -2.90
N GLY A 273 25.46 2.03 -2.93
CA GLY A 273 25.84 3.08 -3.88
C GLY A 273 27.32 3.48 -3.79
N LEU A 274 27.88 3.57 -2.58
CA LEU A 274 29.31 3.81 -2.38
C LEU A 274 30.17 2.66 -2.89
N TYR A 275 29.76 1.41 -2.65
CA TYR A 275 30.44 0.24 -3.21
C TYR A 275 30.40 0.24 -4.75
N LEU A 276 29.25 0.54 -5.35
CA LEU A 276 29.11 0.64 -6.81
C LEU A 276 29.99 1.76 -7.39
N ALA A 277 30.09 2.92 -6.72
CA ALA A 277 30.98 4.00 -7.13
C ALA A 277 32.46 3.60 -7.05
N PHE A 278 32.83 2.80 -6.06
CA PHE A 278 34.20 2.28 -5.93
C PHE A 278 34.54 1.31 -7.07
N VAL A 279 33.62 0.42 -7.45
CA VAL A 279 33.87 -0.62 -8.46
C VAL A 279 33.74 -0.09 -9.90
N SER A 280 32.72 0.73 -10.18
CA SER A 280 32.41 1.22 -11.54
C SER A 280 33.12 2.53 -11.89
N GLY A 281 33.79 3.16 -10.92
CA GLY A 281 34.52 4.40 -11.09
C GLY A 281 33.77 5.65 -10.61
N PRO A 282 34.49 6.76 -10.40
CA PRO A 282 33.96 7.96 -9.75
C PRO A 282 32.94 8.72 -10.60
N GLY A 283 32.80 8.38 -11.90
CA GLY A 283 31.89 9.07 -12.80
C GLY A 283 30.43 8.98 -12.38
N ILE A 284 30.03 8.00 -11.56
CA ILE A 284 28.66 7.90 -11.00
C ILE A 284 28.39 8.88 -9.85
N LEU A 285 29.42 9.40 -9.18
CA LEU A 285 29.28 10.26 -8.00
C LEU A 285 28.41 11.51 -8.26
N PRO A 286 28.52 12.23 -9.40
CA PRO A 286 27.62 13.32 -9.72
C PRO A 286 26.13 12.92 -9.72
N LEU A 287 25.79 11.73 -10.21
CA LEU A 287 24.40 11.23 -10.22
C LEU A 287 23.92 10.89 -8.80
N ILE A 288 24.79 10.31 -7.97
CA ILE A 288 24.49 10.03 -6.56
C ILE A 288 24.26 11.33 -5.80
N VAL A 289 25.17 12.31 -5.93
CA VAL A 289 25.06 13.62 -5.29
C VAL A 289 23.80 14.34 -5.77
N TYR A 290 23.50 14.30 -7.07
CA TYR A 290 22.27 14.85 -7.62
C TYR A 290 21.02 14.23 -6.99
N GLY A 291 20.98 12.90 -6.88
CA GLY A 291 19.89 12.18 -6.22
C GLY A 291 19.73 12.55 -4.73
N LEU A 292 20.84 12.69 -4.00
CA LEU A 292 20.84 13.11 -2.59
C LEU A 292 20.30 14.53 -2.42
N ILE A 293 20.74 15.48 -3.26
CA ILE A 293 20.25 16.85 -3.27
C ILE A 293 18.75 16.86 -3.56
N ALA A 294 18.33 16.17 -4.62
CA ALA A 294 16.92 16.10 -4.98
C ALA A 294 16.08 15.51 -3.84
N GLY A 295 16.48 14.38 -3.26
CA GLY A 295 15.75 13.75 -2.14
C GLY A 295 15.68 14.64 -0.88
N PHE A 296 16.77 15.32 -0.53
CA PHE A 296 16.83 16.17 0.65
C PHE A 296 15.92 17.41 0.53
N PHE A 297 15.93 18.06 -0.62
CA PHE A 297 15.17 19.29 -0.86
C PHE A 297 13.77 19.04 -1.42
N TYR A 298 13.40 17.79 -1.74
CA TYR A 298 12.07 17.46 -2.25
C TYR A 298 10.96 17.60 -1.19
N THR A 299 11.14 17.05 0.02
CA THR A 299 10.09 16.99 1.08
C THR A 299 10.50 17.67 2.38
N ASN A 300 10.48 19.02 2.41
CA ASN A 300 10.48 19.79 3.65
C ASN A 300 9.26 20.72 3.70
N GLY A 301 8.19 20.28 4.36
CA GLY A 301 6.90 20.98 4.39
C GLY A 301 6.90 22.36 5.07
N LYS A 302 7.92 22.71 5.87
CA LYS A 302 8.05 24.02 6.52
C LYS A 302 9.45 24.58 6.32
N GLY A 303 9.66 25.40 5.29
CA GLY A 303 10.90 26.14 5.11
C GLY A 303 11.19 26.60 3.69
N LYS A 304 12.08 27.59 3.59
CA LYS A 304 12.58 28.21 2.34
C LYS A 304 13.39 27.27 1.41
N PHE A 305 13.42 25.97 1.69
CA PHE A 305 14.28 24.96 1.06
C PHE A 305 13.49 23.70 0.67
N SER A 306 12.32 23.89 0.07
CA SER A 306 11.46 22.81 -0.39
C SER A 306 11.13 23.02 -1.85
N PHE A 307 11.61 22.15 -2.73
CA PHE A 307 11.42 22.32 -4.18
C PHE A 307 9.95 22.30 -4.59
N ILE A 308 9.11 21.58 -3.84
CA ILE A 308 7.66 21.59 -4.04
C ILE A 308 7.05 22.98 -3.78
N ASN A 309 7.62 23.75 -2.85
CA ASN A 309 7.13 25.08 -2.46
C ASN A 309 7.91 26.24 -3.11
N LEU A 310 9.07 26.00 -3.71
CA LEU A 310 9.92 27.05 -4.28
C LEU A 310 9.59 27.41 -5.73
N SER A 311 9.21 26.44 -6.57
CA SER A 311 8.94 26.71 -7.99
C SER A 311 8.02 25.66 -8.63
N PRO A 312 6.99 26.08 -9.37
CA PRO A 312 6.15 25.17 -10.15
C PRO A 312 6.97 24.29 -11.09
N GLY A 313 6.71 22.98 -11.10
CA GLY A 313 7.28 22.03 -12.06
C GLY A 313 8.73 21.59 -11.77
N ILE A 314 9.44 22.24 -10.84
CA ILE A 314 10.81 21.81 -10.47
C ILE A 314 10.76 20.48 -9.71
N ALA A 315 9.79 20.27 -8.83
CA ALA A 315 9.64 19.02 -8.10
C ALA A 315 9.36 17.83 -9.04
N GLU A 316 8.45 18.01 -10.00
CA GLU A 316 8.14 17.02 -11.05
C GLU A 316 9.34 16.80 -11.98
N PHE A 317 10.04 17.86 -12.37
CA PHE A 317 11.25 17.78 -13.18
C PHE A 317 12.39 17.05 -12.45
N LEU A 318 12.57 17.29 -11.16
CA LEU A 318 13.55 16.59 -10.34
C LEU A 318 13.21 15.10 -10.27
N ILE A 319 11.94 14.73 -10.08
CA ILE A 319 11.54 13.31 -10.12
C ILE A 319 11.78 12.71 -11.49
N ALA A 320 11.40 13.39 -12.57
CA ALA A 320 11.63 12.94 -13.94
C ALA A 320 13.11 12.63 -14.18
N THR A 321 13.97 13.56 -13.79
CA THR A 321 15.42 13.49 -14.06
C THR A 321 16.16 12.59 -13.08
N THR A 322 15.71 12.44 -11.83
CA THR A 322 16.37 11.54 -10.86
C THR A 322 15.94 10.10 -11.06
N TYR A 323 14.64 9.82 -11.03
CA TYR A 323 14.10 8.47 -11.16
C TYR A 323 14.14 7.97 -12.60
N GLY A 324 13.81 8.82 -13.58
CA GLY A 324 13.87 8.41 -14.98
C GLY A 324 15.30 8.42 -15.51
N THR A 325 15.88 9.61 -15.66
CA THR A 325 17.14 9.79 -16.38
C THR A 325 18.37 9.32 -15.60
N ALA A 326 18.64 9.90 -14.43
CA ALA A 326 19.84 9.63 -13.66
C ALA A 326 19.92 8.16 -13.23
N MET A 327 18.78 7.52 -12.92
CA MET A 327 18.76 6.10 -12.57
C MET A 327 19.04 5.20 -13.78
N THR A 328 18.47 5.48 -14.95
CA THR A 328 18.74 4.70 -16.18
C THR A 328 20.21 4.87 -16.60
N VAL A 329 20.67 6.12 -16.68
CA VAL A 329 22.04 6.46 -17.07
C VAL A 329 23.04 5.93 -16.04
N GLY A 330 22.74 6.04 -14.75
CA GLY A 330 23.57 5.52 -13.67
C GLY A 330 23.67 3.99 -13.71
N ALA A 331 22.56 3.28 -13.94
CA ALA A 331 22.57 1.83 -14.06
C ALA A 331 23.38 1.33 -15.26
N TYR A 332 23.33 2.04 -16.38
CA TYR A 332 24.21 1.80 -17.52
C TYR A 332 25.68 2.06 -17.14
N TYR A 333 25.98 3.21 -16.52
CA TYR A 333 27.35 3.57 -16.11
C TYR A 333 27.94 2.54 -15.13
N VAL A 334 27.14 2.02 -14.19
CA VAL A 334 27.60 0.97 -13.26
C VAL A 334 28.14 -0.25 -14.03
N GLN A 335 27.51 -0.61 -15.14
CA GLN A 335 27.90 -1.76 -15.96
C GLN A 335 29.11 -1.45 -16.83
N THR A 336 29.12 -0.29 -17.48
CA THR A 336 30.04 0.01 -18.60
C THR A 336 31.22 0.90 -18.22
N GLY A 337 31.12 1.64 -17.10
CA GLY A 337 32.07 2.68 -16.71
C GLY A 337 32.02 3.95 -17.58
N SER A 338 31.03 4.07 -18.48
CA SER A 338 30.92 5.17 -19.43
C SER A 338 29.49 5.70 -19.56
N TYR A 339 29.37 6.90 -20.13
CA TYR A 339 28.09 7.53 -20.45
C TYR A 339 27.75 7.35 -21.92
N SER A 340 26.46 7.24 -22.24
CA SER A 340 25.95 7.19 -23.62
C SER A 340 24.81 8.19 -23.81
N LEU A 341 24.83 8.89 -24.95
CA LEU A 341 23.78 9.83 -25.33
C LEU A 341 22.47 9.07 -25.62
N GLU A 342 22.56 7.91 -26.23
CA GLU A 342 21.44 7.03 -26.56
C GLU A 342 20.71 6.56 -25.30
N VAL A 343 21.45 6.20 -24.25
CA VAL A 343 20.89 5.85 -22.93
C VAL A 343 20.16 7.05 -22.32
N PHE A 344 20.76 8.24 -22.40
CA PHE A 344 20.09 9.45 -21.97
C PHE A 344 18.79 9.69 -22.75
N LEU A 345 18.81 9.60 -24.08
CA LEU A 345 17.64 9.79 -24.94
C LEU A 345 16.52 8.79 -24.62
N VAL A 346 16.85 7.50 -24.51
CA VAL A 346 15.89 6.42 -24.20
C VAL A 346 15.32 6.54 -22.79
N SER A 347 16.01 7.20 -21.87
CA SER A 347 15.47 7.49 -20.53
C SER A 347 14.34 8.52 -20.53
N ILE A 348 14.26 9.40 -21.54
CA ILE A 348 13.27 10.50 -21.63
C ILE A 348 11.82 9.99 -21.59
N PRO A 349 11.40 9.02 -22.43
CA PRO A 349 10.03 8.50 -22.34
C PRO A 349 9.74 7.90 -20.96
N VAL A 350 10.69 7.19 -20.35
CA VAL A 350 10.51 6.60 -19.01
C VAL A 350 10.36 7.69 -17.95
N ALA A 351 11.19 8.74 -18.00
CA ALA A 351 11.11 9.91 -17.13
C ALA A 351 9.75 10.61 -17.21
N ALA A 352 9.25 10.85 -18.42
CA ALA A 352 7.95 11.46 -18.65
C ALA A 352 6.80 10.60 -18.07
N LEU A 353 6.88 9.27 -18.23
CA LEU A 353 5.87 8.35 -17.71
C LEU A 353 5.90 8.23 -16.18
N ILE A 354 7.08 8.22 -15.55
CA ILE A 354 7.20 8.29 -14.08
C ILE A 354 6.59 9.57 -13.55
N THR A 355 6.86 10.69 -14.23
CA THR A 355 6.28 11.99 -13.89
C THR A 355 4.75 11.95 -13.98
N ASN A 356 4.18 11.27 -14.96
CA ASN A 356 2.74 11.07 -15.05
C ASN A 356 2.16 10.24 -13.91
N VAL A 357 2.87 9.20 -13.45
CA VAL A 357 2.45 8.41 -12.27
C VAL A 357 2.40 9.29 -11.02
N LEU A 358 3.39 10.17 -10.82
CA LEU A 358 3.36 11.16 -9.74
C LEU A 358 2.20 12.14 -9.92
N LEU A 359 2.08 12.75 -11.09
CA LEU A 359 1.16 13.84 -11.35
C LEU A 359 -0.29 13.39 -11.19
N ILE A 360 -0.66 12.20 -11.67
CA ILE A 360 -2.03 11.69 -11.51
C ILE A 360 -2.37 11.44 -10.02
N ASN A 361 -1.40 11.02 -9.21
CA ASN A 361 -1.60 10.80 -7.77
C ASN A 361 -1.78 12.11 -6.99
N GLN A 362 -1.32 13.25 -7.53
CA GLN A 362 -1.51 14.57 -6.91
C GLN A 362 -2.93 15.14 -7.11
N PHE A 363 -3.70 14.66 -8.10
CA PHE A 363 -5.06 15.19 -8.37
C PHE A 363 -6.02 15.03 -7.19
N PRO A 364 -6.12 13.84 -6.57
CA PRO A 364 -7.05 13.64 -5.46
C PRO A 364 -6.60 14.32 -4.18
N ASP A 365 -5.28 14.54 -4.01
CA ASP A 365 -4.69 15.16 -2.83
C ASP A 365 -4.61 16.69 -2.94
N ALA A 366 -4.93 17.29 -4.08
CA ALA A 366 -4.75 18.72 -4.34
C ALA A 366 -5.41 19.66 -3.31
N GLU A 367 -6.64 19.36 -2.85
CA GLU A 367 -7.31 20.18 -1.84
C GLU A 367 -6.62 20.08 -0.48
N SER A 368 -6.30 18.84 -0.05
CA SER A 368 -5.57 18.59 1.20
C SER A 368 -4.14 19.14 1.18
N ASP A 369 -3.46 19.09 0.03
CA ASP A 369 -2.14 19.67 -0.14
C ASP A 369 -2.19 21.21 -0.09
N ALA A 370 -3.22 21.84 -0.66
CA ALA A 370 -3.42 23.29 -0.60
C ALA A 370 -3.67 23.79 0.83
N GLU A 371 -4.52 23.09 1.59
CA GLU A 371 -4.81 23.41 3.01
C GLU A 371 -3.55 23.36 3.90
N GLN A 372 -2.54 22.59 3.48
CA GLN A 372 -1.30 22.35 4.22
C GLN A 372 -0.10 23.09 3.63
N GLU A 373 -0.35 24.11 2.80
CA GLU A 373 0.70 24.95 2.16
C GLU A 373 1.70 24.14 1.32
N LYS A 374 1.29 22.98 0.77
CA LYS A 374 2.06 22.22 -0.22
C LYS A 374 1.64 22.67 -1.62
N GLU A 375 2.49 23.48 -2.23
CA GLU A 375 2.23 24.04 -3.55
C GLU A 375 2.64 23.08 -4.68
N THR A 376 2.08 21.87 -4.71
CA THR A 376 2.29 20.90 -5.79
C THR A 376 1.95 21.51 -7.15
N LEU A 377 2.43 20.90 -8.24
CA LEU A 377 2.09 21.40 -9.58
C LEU A 377 0.57 21.48 -9.76
N VAL A 378 -0.18 20.46 -9.35
CA VAL A 378 -1.65 20.45 -9.44
C VAL A 378 -2.29 21.60 -8.66
N VAL A 379 -1.80 21.90 -7.46
CA VAL A 379 -2.30 23.02 -6.63
C VAL A 379 -2.03 24.37 -7.31
N ARG A 380 -0.80 24.58 -7.80
CA ARG A 380 -0.38 25.88 -8.36
C ARG A 380 -1.04 26.24 -9.68
N ILE A 381 -1.07 25.31 -10.64
CA ILE A 381 -1.59 25.60 -11.99
C ILE A 381 -3.07 25.20 -12.13
N GLY A 382 -3.63 24.51 -11.13
CA GLY A 382 -4.98 24.00 -11.11
C GLY A 382 -5.14 22.64 -11.80
N LYS A 383 -6.11 21.85 -11.35
CA LYS A 383 -6.40 20.50 -11.85
C LYS A 383 -6.57 20.46 -13.38
N LYS A 384 -7.24 21.45 -13.98
CA LYS A 384 -7.49 21.49 -15.44
C LYS A 384 -6.21 21.61 -16.26
N GLN A 385 -5.30 22.51 -15.89
CA GLN A 385 -4.03 22.74 -16.56
C GLN A 385 -3.07 21.58 -16.29
N ALA A 386 -3.01 21.09 -15.05
CA ALA A 386 -2.21 19.91 -14.70
C ALA A 386 -2.61 18.68 -15.52
N LYS A 387 -3.90 18.52 -15.82
CA LYS A 387 -4.39 17.45 -16.69
C LYS A 387 -3.88 17.60 -18.13
N ASN A 388 -3.77 18.83 -18.64
CA ASN A 388 -3.15 19.06 -19.95
C ASN A 388 -1.65 18.75 -19.93
N VAL A 389 -0.94 19.06 -18.84
CA VAL A 389 0.48 18.68 -18.66
C VAL A 389 0.64 17.16 -18.67
N LEU A 390 -0.23 16.44 -17.96
CA LEU A 390 -0.25 14.98 -17.94
C LEU A 390 -0.41 14.37 -19.35
N ILE A 391 -1.34 14.92 -20.15
CA ILE A 391 -1.55 14.50 -21.54
C ILE A 391 -0.32 14.84 -22.40
N ALA A 392 0.25 16.03 -22.23
CA ALA A 392 1.45 16.46 -22.96
C ALA A 392 2.65 15.54 -22.67
N LEU A 393 2.82 15.08 -21.43
CA LEU A 393 3.87 14.13 -21.05
C LEU A 393 3.67 12.75 -21.69
N PHE A 394 2.43 12.25 -21.81
CA PHE A 394 2.16 11.02 -22.56
C PHE A 394 2.52 11.16 -24.04
N ILE A 395 2.11 12.26 -24.66
CA ILE A 395 2.43 12.57 -26.06
C ILE A 395 3.95 12.68 -26.24
N THR A 396 4.63 13.37 -25.31
CA THR A 396 6.09 13.55 -25.34
C THR A 396 6.81 12.21 -25.24
N ALA A 397 6.37 11.31 -24.36
CA ALA A 397 6.96 9.98 -24.25
C ALA A 397 6.88 9.20 -25.57
N PHE A 398 5.70 9.18 -26.21
CA PHE A 398 5.53 8.45 -27.47
C PHE A 398 6.22 9.14 -28.66
N ALA A 399 6.20 10.47 -28.71
CA ALA A 399 6.96 11.23 -29.68
C ALA A 399 8.47 10.95 -29.55
N ALA A 400 8.99 10.86 -28.32
CA ALA A 400 10.37 10.46 -28.09
C ALA A 400 10.65 9.05 -28.61
N VAL A 401 9.80 8.06 -28.33
CA VAL A 401 9.95 6.69 -28.86
C VAL A 401 9.98 6.67 -30.39
N ILE A 402 9.21 7.54 -31.07
CA ILE A 402 9.23 7.69 -32.54
C ILE A 402 10.55 8.32 -33.02
N ILE A 403 10.93 9.44 -32.40
CA ILE A 403 12.00 10.30 -32.91
C ILE A 403 13.38 9.70 -32.63
N ILE A 404 13.58 9.07 -31.47
CA ILE A 404 14.90 8.62 -31.01
C ILE A 404 15.59 7.69 -32.02
N PRO A 405 14.96 6.62 -32.55
CA PRO A 405 15.58 5.77 -33.57
C PRO A 405 15.89 6.47 -34.91
N ILE A 406 15.25 7.61 -35.18
CA ILE A 406 15.46 8.38 -36.41
C ILE A 406 16.69 9.28 -36.30
N ILE A 407 16.98 9.78 -35.08
CA ILE A 407 18.05 10.77 -34.85
C ILE A 407 19.28 10.20 -34.13
N SER A 408 19.29 8.91 -33.82
CA SER A 408 20.37 8.23 -33.09
C SER A 408 20.53 6.79 -33.54
N GLU A 409 21.51 6.07 -32.98
CA GLU A 409 21.77 4.65 -33.27
C GLU A 409 20.85 3.70 -32.49
N VAL A 410 19.81 4.23 -31.83
CA VAL A 410 18.85 3.40 -31.11
C VAL A 410 18.04 2.54 -32.11
N PRO A 411 17.94 1.22 -31.86
CA PRO A 411 17.28 0.28 -32.75
C PRO A 411 15.77 0.52 -32.84
N ALA A 412 15.19 0.28 -34.03
CA ALA A 412 13.74 0.37 -34.25
C ALA A 412 12.91 -0.66 -33.45
N THR A 413 13.56 -1.64 -32.81
CA THR A 413 12.90 -2.59 -31.90
C THR A 413 12.16 -1.89 -30.77
N VAL A 414 12.58 -0.68 -30.35
CA VAL A 414 11.88 0.11 -29.31
C VAL A 414 10.42 0.43 -29.65
N TYR A 415 10.01 0.34 -30.93
CA TYR A 415 8.62 0.51 -31.34
C TYR A 415 7.67 -0.56 -30.78
N ILE A 416 8.17 -1.68 -30.22
CA ILE A 416 7.28 -2.59 -29.48
C ILE A 416 6.62 -1.92 -28.26
N ALA A 417 7.20 -0.81 -27.76
CA ALA A 417 6.60 0.01 -26.70
C ALA A 417 5.18 0.51 -27.05
N PHE A 418 4.84 0.62 -28.33
CA PHE A 418 3.49 0.99 -28.80
C PHE A 418 2.40 -0.01 -28.39
N LEU A 419 2.75 -1.25 -28.01
CA LEU A 419 1.78 -2.21 -27.46
C LEU A 419 1.14 -1.72 -26.14
N SER A 420 1.76 -0.75 -25.47
CA SER A 420 1.20 -0.10 -24.27
C SER A 420 0.18 1.01 -24.57
N LEU A 421 0.00 1.41 -25.84
CA LEU A 421 -0.86 2.53 -26.27
C LEU A 421 -2.32 2.43 -25.78
N PRO A 422 -2.97 1.26 -25.75
CA PRO A 422 -4.34 1.16 -25.23
C PRO A 422 -4.47 1.64 -23.77
N PHE A 423 -3.44 1.43 -22.94
CA PHE A 423 -3.43 1.89 -21.55
C PHE A 423 -3.25 3.41 -21.46
N MET A 424 -2.43 4.00 -22.34
CA MET A 424 -2.30 5.46 -22.46
C MET A 424 -3.65 6.12 -22.81
N VAL A 425 -4.33 5.58 -23.82
CA VAL A 425 -5.64 6.10 -24.27
C VAL A 425 -6.65 6.06 -23.13
N GLN A 426 -6.69 4.95 -22.38
CA GLN A 426 -7.60 4.82 -21.24
C GLN A 426 -7.20 5.76 -20.09
N ALA A 427 -5.91 5.90 -19.78
CA ALA A 427 -5.42 6.86 -18.78
C ALA A 427 -5.86 8.28 -19.12
N ILE A 428 -5.63 8.72 -20.36
CA ILE A 428 -6.03 10.04 -20.87
C ILE A 428 -7.54 10.21 -20.81
N ARG A 429 -8.33 9.20 -21.19
CA ARG A 429 -9.79 9.25 -21.16
C ARG A 429 -10.33 9.44 -19.74
N TYR A 430 -9.80 8.67 -18.78
CA TYR A 430 -10.21 8.80 -17.37
C TYR A 430 -9.76 10.12 -16.76
N ALA A 431 -8.51 10.54 -16.98
CA ALA A 431 -8.02 11.83 -16.54
C ALA A 431 -8.85 12.98 -17.13
N ASN A 432 -9.16 12.97 -18.43
CA ASN A 432 -10.01 14.00 -19.04
C ASN A 432 -11.42 14.06 -18.47
N LYS A 433 -12.00 12.92 -18.13
CA LYS A 433 -13.37 12.86 -17.65
C LYS A 433 -13.50 13.18 -16.16
N HIS A 434 -12.49 12.87 -15.36
CA HIS A 434 -12.61 12.85 -13.89
C HIS A 434 -11.54 13.68 -13.17
N TYR A 435 -10.77 14.54 -13.86
CA TYR A 435 -9.71 15.34 -13.22
C TYR A 435 -10.19 16.22 -12.06
N ASP A 436 -11.44 16.67 -12.06
CA ASP A 436 -12.08 17.44 -10.98
C ASP A 436 -13.11 16.62 -10.18
N GLY A 437 -13.21 15.33 -10.46
CA GLY A 437 -14.14 14.43 -9.80
C GLY A 437 -13.66 13.95 -8.43
N GLN A 438 -14.42 13.03 -7.84
CA GLN A 438 -14.02 12.43 -6.55
C GLN A 438 -12.75 11.57 -6.72
N PRO A 439 -11.89 11.46 -5.69
CA PRO A 439 -10.72 10.59 -5.69
C PRO A 439 -10.97 9.17 -6.23
N THR A 440 -12.13 8.60 -5.89
CA THR A 440 -12.54 7.26 -6.31
C THR A 440 -12.77 7.11 -7.81
N GLU A 441 -13.12 8.20 -8.51
CA GLU A 441 -13.40 8.20 -9.95
C GLU A 441 -12.12 8.29 -10.78
N LEU A 442 -11.03 8.78 -10.19
CA LEU A 442 -9.69 8.82 -10.78
C LEU A 442 -8.90 7.51 -10.62
N ILE A 443 -9.33 6.59 -9.75
CA ILE A 443 -8.67 5.29 -9.54
C ILE A 443 -8.36 4.55 -10.86
N PRO A 444 -9.30 4.42 -11.82
CA PRO A 444 -8.99 3.78 -13.10
C PRO A 444 -7.95 4.56 -13.91
N GLY A 445 -7.94 5.90 -13.82
CA GLY A 445 -6.91 6.74 -14.41
C GLY A 445 -5.53 6.43 -13.82
N ASN A 446 -5.41 6.41 -12.49
CA ASN A 446 -4.17 6.04 -11.79
C ASN A 446 -3.68 4.64 -12.19
N ALA A 447 -4.61 3.69 -12.25
CA ALA A 447 -4.35 2.31 -12.67
C ALA A 447 -3.74 2.24 -14.07
N HIS A 448 -4.40 2.87 -15.04
CA HIS A 448 -3.96 2.86 -16.43
C HIS A 448 -2.64 3.62 -16.61
N THR A 449 -2.43 4.73 -15.89
CA THR A 449 -1.15 5.45 -15.91
C THR A 449 0.00 4.58 -15.37
N ALA A 450 -0.20 3.91 -14.24
CA ALA A 450 0.81 3.04 -13.64
C ALA A 450 1.12 1.81 -14.52
N ILE A 451 0.08 1.16 -15.06
CA ILE A 451 0.26 0.02 -15.98
C ILE A 451 0.95 0.47 -17.27
N HIS A 452 0.59 1.63 -17.80
CA HIS A 452 1.22 2.17 -19.00
C HIS A 452 2.72 2.45 -18.78
N HIS A 453 3.10 3.10 -17.68
CA HIS A 453 4.50 3.28 -17.30
C HIS A 453 5.24 1.94 -17.21
N LEU A 454 4.67 0.98 -16.47
CA LEU A 454 5.27 -0.32 -16.25
C LEU A 454 5.47 -1.10 -17.55
N LEU A 455 4.40 -1.21 -18.35
CA LEU A 455 4.41 -1.98 -19.59
C LEU A 455 5.33 -1.34 -20.63
N THR A 456 5.32 -0.01 -20.79
CA THR A 456 6.25 0.69 -21.69
C THR A 456 7.70 0.41 -21.30
N GLY A 457 8.04 0.52 -20.02
CA GLY A 457 9.40 0.26 -19.55
C GLY A 457 9.86 -1.19 -19.76
N LEU A 458 9.00 -2.17 -19.46
CA LEU A 458 9.29 -3.59 -19.72
C LEU A 458 9.42 -3.89 -21.21
N LEU A 459 8.58 -3.29 -22.06
CA LEU A 459 8.69 -3.41 -23.51
C LEU A 459 10.00 -2.81 -24.03
N LEU A 460 10.43 -1.66 -23.51
CA LEU A 460 11.75 -1.10 -23.86
C LEU A 460 12.89 -2.03 -23.42
N ILE A 461 12.84 -2.58 -22.20
CA ILE A 461 13.82 -3.57 -21.73
C ILE A 461 13.87 -4.77 -22.68
N ILE A 462 12.71 -5.33 -23.04
CA ILE A 462 12.60 -6.46 -23.97
C ILE A 462 13.15 -6.08 -25.36
N ALA A 463 12.92 -4.85 -25.83
CA ALA A 463 13.38 -4.36 -27.12
C ALA A 463 14.90 -4.38 -27.28
N PHE A 464 15.64 -4.07 -26.20
CA PHE A 464 17.11 -4.16 -26.18
C PHE A 464 17.59 -5.59 -25.96
N VAL A 465 17.01 -6.31 -24.99
CA VAL A 465 17.43 -7.69 -24.69
C VAL A 465 17.26 -8.62 -25.89
N MET A 466 16.18 -8.46 -26.66
CA MET A 466 15.88 -9.36 -27.78
C MET A 466 16.85 -9.28 -28.95
N MET A 467 17.68 -8.24 -29.03
CA MET A 467 18.64 -8.07 -30.11
C MET A 467 19.82 -9.01 -29.96
N GLU A 468 20.26 -9.24 -28.72
CA GLU A 468 21.42 -10.07 -28.41
C GLU A 468 21.03 -11.44 -27.84
N ALA A 469 19.88 -11.54 -27.17
CA ALA A 469 19.47 -12.77 -26.51
C ALA A 469 18.76 -13.75 -27.45
N SER A 470 18.84 -15.04 -27.12
CA SER A 470 18.11 -16.08 -27.85
C SER A 470 16.59 -15.84 -27.84
N VAL A 471 15.92 -16.26 -28.91
CA VAL A 471 14.46 -16.16 -29.04
C VAL A 471 13.74 -16.80 -27.83
N TRP A 472 14.23 -17.93 -27.33
CA TRP A 472 13.65 -18.59 -26.16
C TRP A 472 13.75 -17.75 -24.88
N PHE A 473 14.88 -17.08 -24.66
CA PHE A 473 15.06 -16.18 -23.53
C PHE A 473 14.15 -14.95 -23.63
N THR A 474 14.04 -14.37 -24.82
CA THR A 474 13.12 -13.26 -25.11
C THR A 474 11.66 -13.66 -24.85
N LEU A 475 11.25 -14.85 -25.30
CA LEU A 475 9.91 -15.39 -25.05
C LEU A 475 9.65 -15.61 -23.56
N LEU A 476 10.64 -16.10 -22.81
CA LEU A 476 10.55 -16.30 -21.37
C LEU A 476 10.35 -14.97 -20.63
N ILE A 477 11.15 -13.94 -20.94
CA ILE A 477 11.01 -12.60 -20.33
C ILE A 477 9.68 -11.96 -20.72
N SER A 478 9.25 -12.13 -21.97
CA SER A 478 7.95 -11.64 -22.43
C SER A 478 6.78 -12.29 -21.69
N ALA A 479 6.83 -13.62 -21.49
CA ALA A 479 5.83 -14.33 -20.70
C ALA A 479 5.83 -13.88 -19.24
N GLY A 480 7.01 -13.73 -18.62
CA GLY A 480 7.16 -13.19 -17.26
C GLY A 480 6.61 -11.77 -17.13
N THR A 481 6.84 -10.92 -18.14
CA THR A 481 6.30 -9.56 -18.23
C THR A 481 4.78 -9.56 -18.27
N LEU A 482 4.15 -10.41 -19.10
CA LEU A 482 2.70 -10.54 -19.16
C LEU A 482 2.10 -11.01 -17.82
N VAL A 483 2.73 -11.98 -17.17
CA VAL A 483 2.31 -12.45 -15.84
C VAL A 483 2.41 -11.34 -14.80
N PHE A 484 3.53 -10.59 -14.80
CA PHE A 484 3.73 -9.49 -13.87
C PHE A 484 2.74 -8.34 -14.08
N VAL A 485 2.53 -7.92 -15.33
CA VAL A 485 1.54 -6.88 -15.68
C VAL A 485 0.12 -7.34 -15.33
N PHE A 486 -0.23 -8.60 -15.58
CA PHE A 486 -1.52 -9.16 -15.19
C PHE A 486 -1.69 -9.20 -13.67
N TRP A 487 -0.64 -9.56 -12.93
CA TRP A 487 -0.65 -9.54 -11.47
C TRP A 487 -0.85 -8.12 -10.91
N VAL A 488 -0.13 -7.13 -11.46
CA VAL A 488 -0.30 -5.71 -11.09
C VAL A 488 -1.72 -5.23 -11.43
N TRP A 489 -2.23 -5.55 -12.62
CA TRP A 489 -3.60 -5.23 -13.01
C TRP A 489 -4.63 -5.84 -12.05
N LYS A 490 -4.48 -7.13 -11.70
CA LYS A 490 -5.35 -7.82 -10.75
C LYS A 490 -5.29 -7.21 -9.35
N TYR A 491 -4.10 -6.81 -8.89
CA TYR A 491 -3.92 -6.10 -7.63
C TYR A 491 -4.70 -4.78 -7.64
N ILE A 492 -4.55 -3.97 -8.69
CA ILE A 492 -5.24 -2.68 -8.82
C ILE A 492 -6.76 -2.87 -8.93
N GLU A 493 -7.24 -3.81 -9.74
CA GLU A 493 -8.66 -4.08 -9.93
C GLU A 493 -9.32 -4.60 -8.64
N ARG A 494 -8.60 -5.40 -7.83
CA ARG A 494 -9.07 -5.82 -6.51
C ARG A 494 -9.32 -4.61 -5.60
N GLN A 495 -8.37 -3.68 -5.54
CA GLN A 495 -8.50 -2.45 -4.73
C GLN A 495 -9.67 -1.59 -5.22
N ARG A 496 -9.81 -1.43 -6.54
CA ARG A 496 -10.93 -0.71 -7.15
C ARG A 496 -12.29 -1.35 -6.81
N LYS A 497 -12.41 -2.67 -6.91
CA LYS A 497 -13.67 -3.39 -6.60
C LYS A 497 -14.08 -3.20 -5.14
N VAL A 498 -13.14 -3.34 -4.21
CA VAL A 498 -13.37 -3.07 -2.78
C VAL A 498 -13.94 -1.67 -2.59
N MET A 499 -13.30 -0.65 -3.18
CA MET A 499 -13.73 0.74 -3.05
C MET A 499 -15.08 1.05 -3.72
N SER A 500 -15.33 0.50 -4.90
CA SER A 500 -16.62 0.64 -5.60
C SER A 500 -17.77 -0.03 -4.84
N GLY A 501 -17.48 -1.12 -4.13
CA GLY A 501 -18.43 -1.81 -3.25
C GLY A 501 -18.88 -0.93 -2.09
N PHE A 502 -17.96 -0.18 -1.47
CA PHE A 502 -18.28 0.81 -0.46
C PHE A 502 -19.20 1.93 -0.99
N LYS A 503 -18.88 2.52 -2.15
CA LYS A 503 -19.71 3.60 -2.74
C LYS A 503 -21.15 3.12 -3.00
N LYS A 504 -21.33 1.91 -3.53
CA LYS A 504 -22.66 1.32 -3.74
C LYS A 504 -23.38 0.96 -2.43
N ALA A 505 -22.65 0.82 -1.32
CA ALA A 505 -23.23 0.53 -0.02
C ALA A 505 -23.73 1.77 0.72
N PHE A 506 -23.14 2.94 0.45
CA PHE A 506 -23.49 4.21 1.08
C PHE A 506 -24.27 5.18 0.17
N ALA A 507 -24.51 4.82 -1.09
CA ALA A 507 -25.31 5.58 -2.04
C ALA A 507 -26.81 5.20 -2.05
N LYS A 508 -27.22 4.28 -1.17
CA LYS A 508 -28.61 3.98 -0.81
C LYS A 508 -28.78 4.30 0.66
#